data_AF-A0A0C2V2V7-F1
#
_entry.id   AF-A0A0C2V2V7-F1
#
_cell.length_a   1.000
_cell.length_b   1.000
_cell.length_c   1.000
_cell.angle_alpha   90.00
_cell.angle_beta   90.00
_cell.angle_gamma   90.00
#
_symmetry.space_group_name_H-M   'P 1'
#
loop_
_entity.id
_entity.type
_entity.pdbx_description
1 polymer ?
#
loop_
_entity_poly.entity_id
_entity_poly.type
_entity_poly.pdbx_seq_one_letter_code
_entity_poly.pdbx_strand_id
1 'polypeptide(L)' 'MDQETLLTIQGYGKFFIILFVFIVFYSYAYSIYKRQKTGERDFEKYSNLVHDDFLDSCPLEKRDNSIEKND' A
#
# COMPACT_ATOMS: atom_id res chain seq x y z
N MET A 1 -10.75 -29.72 28.63
CA MET A 1 -11.25 -28.36 28.40
C MET A 1 -12.74 -28.45 28.17
N ASP A 2 -13.52 -27.60 28.81
CA ASP A 2 -14.97 -27.62 28.69
C ASP A 2 -15.43 -27.09 27.32
N GLN A 3 -16.56 -27.57 26.78
CA GLN A 3 -17.01 -27.19 25.43
C GLN A 3 -17.25 -25.68 25.33
N GLU A 4 -17.80 -25.08 26.39
CA GLU A 4 -18.01 -23.64 26.53
C GLU A 4 -16.69 -22.85 26.41
N THR A 5 -15.62 -23.37 27.01
CA THR A 5 -14.30 -22.73 26.95
C THR A 5 -13.70 -22.78 25.55
N LEU A 6 -13.91 -23.86 24.79
CA LEU A 6 -13.47 -23.98 23.40
C LEU A 6 -14.20 -23.00 22.48
N LEU A 7 -15.52 -22.87 22.64
CA LEU A 7 -16.34 -21.95 21.86
C LEU A 7 -15.96 -20.48 22.12
N THR A 8 -15.72 -20.14 23.40
CA THR A 8 -15.28 -18.81 23.79
C THR A 8 -13.95 -18.42 23.14
N ILE A 9 -12.95 -19.30 23.21
CA ILE A 9 -11.63 -19.06 22.60
C ILE A 9 -11.75 -18.92 21.08
N GLN A 10 -12.57 -19.76 20.43
CA GLN A 10 -12.81 -19.66 19.00
C GLN A 10 -13.45 -18.30 18.63
N GLY A 11 -14.39 -17.80 19.44
CA GLY A 11 -15.01 -16.49 19.25
C GLY A 11 -14.00 -15.35 19.30
N TYR A 12 -13.14 -15.32 20.32
CA TYR A 12 -12.05 -14.35 20.41
C TYR A 12 -11.07 -14.46 19.22
N GLY A 13 -10.69 -15.68 18.84
CA GLY A 13 -9.82 -15.90 17.68
C GLY A 13 -10.36 -15.28 16.40
N LYS A 14 -11.65 -15.50 16.11
CA LYS A 14 -12.31 -14.89 14.94
C LYS A 14 -12.33 -13.36 15.01
N PHE A 15 -12.63 -12.80 16.17
CA PHE A 15 -12.62 -11.35 16.37
C PHE A 15 -11.24 -10.74 16.12
N PHE A 16 -10.18 -11.34 16.68
CA PHE A 16 -8.82 -10.83 16.49
C PHE A 16 -8.33 -10.97 15.06
N ILE A 17 -8.72 -12.01 14.32
CA ILE A 17 -8.41 -12.12 12.89
C ILE A 17 -9.04 -10.96 12.12
N ILE A 18 -10.33 -10.67 12.36
CA ILE A 18 -11.02 -9.54 11.72
C ILE A 18 -10.34 -8.22 12.08
N LEU A 19 -10.06 -7.98 13.37
CA LEU A 19 -9.37 -6.78 13.84
C LEU A 19 -7.98 -6.62 13.19
N PHE A 20 -7.22 -7.71 13.10
CA PHE A 20 -5.91 -7.72 12.46
C PHE A 20 -6.00 -7.31 10.98
N VAL A 21 -6.96 -7.86 10.25
CA VAL A 21 -7.20 -7.48 8.84
C VAL A 21 -7.51 -5.99 8.71
N PHE A 22 -8.34 -5.42 9.60
CA PHE A 22 -8.61 -3.98 9.61
C PHE A 22 -7.35 -3.16 9.89
N ILE A 23 -6.52 -3.57 10.86
CA ILE A 23 -5.26 -2.88 11.17
C ILE A 23 -4.31 -2.90 9.96
N VAL A 24 -4.18 -4.02 9.27
CA VAL A 24 -3.34 -4.14 8.06
C VAL A 24 -3.84 -3.21 6.96
N PHE A 25 -5.13 -3.23 6.65
CA PHE A 25 -5.67 -2.35 5.60
C PHE A 25 -5.60 -0.87 5.96
N TYR A 26 -5.91 -0.51 7.21
CA TYR A 26 -5.83 0.87 7.66
C TYR A 26 -4.40 1.38 7.67
N SER A 27 -3.45 0.58 8.16
CA SER A 27 -2.03 0.93 8.13
C SER A 27 -1.50 1.08 6.70
N TYR A 28 -1.96 0.25 5.76
CA TYR A 28 -1.61 0.39 4.34
C TYR A 28 -2.13 1.72 3.77
N ALA A 29 -3.41 2.05 3.97
CA ALA A 29 -3.98 3.31 3.54
C ALA A 29 -3.26 4.52 4.16
N TYR A 30 -2.96 4.44 5.47
CA TYR A 30 -2.18 5.46 6.17
C TYR A 30 -0.77 5.60 5.60
N SER A 31 -0.11 4.50 5.21
CA SER A 31 1.23 4.53 4.62
C SER A 31 1.25 5.29 3.28
N ILE A 32 0.21 5.12 2.44
CA ILE A 32 0.08 5.82 1.17
C ILE A 32 -0.09 7.32 1.44
N TYR A 33 -1.03 7.69 2.31
CA TYR A 33 -1.25 9.08 2.70
C TYR A 33 0.02 9.73 3.25
N LYS A 34 0.74 9.03 4.12
CA LYS A 34 2.00 9.51 4.69
C LYS A 34 3.05 9.79 3.60
N ARG A 35 3.27 8.84 2.68
CA ARG A 35 4.23 9.00 1.58
C ARG A 35 3.89 10.17 0.66
N GLN A 36 2.60 10.40 0.41
CA GLN A 36 2.12 11.55 -0.36
C GLN A 36 2.39 12.86 0.38
N LYS A 37 2.06 12.94 1.68
CA LYS A 37 2.27 14.13 2.52
C LYS A 37 3.75 14.47 2.72
N THR A 38 4.62 13.46 2.85
CA THR A 38 6.07 13.64 3.01
C THR A 38 6.76 14.00 1.68
N GLY A 39 6.08 13.84 0.55
CA GLY A 39 6.65 14.11 -0.78
C GLY A 39 7.61 13.01 -1.27
N GLU A 40 7.68 11.87 -0.59
CA GLU A 40 8.48 10.71 -1.01
C GLU A 40 7.95 10.11 -2.32
N ARG A 41 6.62 10.11 -2.49
CA ARG A 41 5.96 9.62 -3.70
C ARG A 41 4.69 10.41 -3.97
N ASP A 42 4.67 11.05 -5.14
CA ASP A 42 3.47 11.65 -5.69
C ASP A 42 2.65 10.56 -6.41
N PHE A 43 1.48 10.24 -5.85
CA PHE A 43 0.55 9.29 -6.42
C PHE A 43 -0.45 9.95 -7.39
N GLU A 44 -0.62 11.28 -7.36
CA GLU A 44 -1.53 12.00 -8.26
C GLU A 44 -0.99 12.08 -9.68
N LYS A 45 0.33 12.09 -9.86
CA LYS A 45 0.96 12.09 -11.19
C LYS A 45 0.46 10.97 -12.11
N TYR A 46 0.09 9.81 -11.54
CA TYR A 46 -0.43 8.67 -12.31
C TYR A 46 -1.83 8.93 -12.85
N SER A 47 -2.65 9.69 -12.12
CA SER A 47 -3.96 10.12 -12.58
C SER A 47 -3.84 11.15 -13.70
N ASN A 48 -2.84 12.05 -13.61
CA ASN A 48 -2.63 13.11 -14.60
C ASN A 48 -2.00 12.61 -15.91
N LEU A 49 -1.46 11.38 -15.95
CA LEU A 49 -0.85 10.80 -17.15
C LEU A 49 -1.79 10.83 -18.36
N VAL A 50 -3.08 10.57 -18.16
CA VAL A 50 -4.07 10.55 -19.25
C VAL A 50 -4.28 11.93 -19.85
N HIS A 51 -4.06 13.00 -19.07
CA HIS A 51 -4.23 14.38 -19.53
C HIS A 51 -2.98 14.89 -20.26
N ASP A 52 -1.81 14.37 -19.91
CA ASP A 52 -0.51 14.80 -20.43
C ASP A 52 0.11 13.81 -21.44
N ASP A 53 -0.73 13.12 -22.25
CA ASP A 53 -0.30 12.11 -23.24
C ASP A 53 0.29 12.72 -24.53
N PHE A 54 1.18 13.69 -24.38
CA PHE A 54 1.91 14.29 -25.50
C PHE A 54 3.04 13.36 -25.97
N LEU A 55 3.36 13.43 -27.28
CA LEU A 55 4.43 12.66 -27.92
C LEU A 55 5.82 12.87 -27.30
N ASP A 56 6.04 13.98 -26.61
CA ASP A 56 7.32 14.36 -25.98
C ASP A 56 7.26 14.28 -24.44
N SER A 57 6.37 13.46 -23.91
CA SER A 57 6.19 13.31 -22.46
C SER A 57 7.39 12.62 -21.81
N CYS A 58 7.90 13.23 -20.74
CA CYS A 58 8.99 12.67 -19.94
C CYS A 58 8.50 11.46 -19.12
N PRO A 59 9.35 10.43 -18.90
CA PRO A 59 9.00 9.31 -18.03
C PRO A 59 8.60 9.78 -16.61
N LEU A 60 7.48 9.26 -16.10
CA LEU A 60 6.91 9.62 -14.79
C LEU A 60 7.86 9.30 -13.61
N GLU A 61 8.72 8.30 -13.75
CA GLU A 61 9.69 7.92 -12.73
C GLU A 61 11.11 7.98 -13.29
N LYS A 62 12.03 8.51 -12.48
CA LYS A 62 13.45 8.46 -12.80
C LYS A 62 13.88 7.01 -12.81
N ARG A 63 14.40 6.57 -13.95
CA ARG A 63 15.03 5.26 -14.08
C ARG A 63 16.39 5.33 -13.38
N ASP A 64 16.68 4.37 -12.49
CA ASP A 64 18.00 4.26 -11.89
C ASP A 64 18.97 3.70 -12.93
N ASN A 65 19.82 4.55 -13.49
CA ASN A 65 20.80 4.22 -14.53
C ASN A 65 22.00 3.41 -14.00
N SER A 66 21.94 2.89 -12.78
CA SER A 66 23.01 2.10 -12.16
C SER A 66 23.11 0.68 -12.71
N ILE A 67 22.06 0.18 -13.35
CA ILE A 67 22.01 -1.17 -13.95
C ILE A 67 22.55 -1.17 -15.39
N GLU A 68 22.52 -0.03 -16.08
CA GLU A 68 22.83 0.10 -17.52
C GLU A 68 24.34 0.30 -17.82
N LYS A 69 25.20 0.38 -16.78
CA LYS A 69 26.65 0.65 -16.94
C LYS A 69 27.53 -0.60 -17.05
N ASN A 70 26.96 -1.79 -17.23
CA ASN A 70 27.71 -3.06 -17.28
C ASN A 70 27.76 -3.71 -18.68
N ASP A 71 27.64 -2.93 -19.75
CA ASP A 71 27.89 -3.37 -21.13
C ASP A 71 29.22 -2.81 -21.68
#